data_AF-A0A6C0HM29-F1
#
_entry.id   AF-A0A6C0HM29-F1
#
_cell.length_a   1.000
_cell.length_b   1.000
_cell.length_c   1.000
_cell.angle_alpha   90.00
_cell.angle_beta   90.00
_cell.angle_gamma   90.00
#
_symmetry.space_group_name_H-M   'P 1'
#
loop_
_entity.id
_entity.type
_entity.pdbx_description
1 polymer ?
#
loop_
_entity_poly.entity_id
_entity_poly.type
_entity_poly.pdbx_seq_one_letter_code
_entity_poly.pdbx_strand_id
1 'polypeptide(L)'
;MDQGHHNTYHIIFKCILAILIFMAIGKIFMETSYYSQYSNGHNTHAKLDEAHRKIINLTNDRINLVAEKAYIEAFSGLNSTDFLSKSDKGNLLLFYRPTCKYSMQFMPTWTNILNSLPAGVKYTEINISNDRETASQYNITGVPTVILEVNGNKYTYVGSREYNDIKRFLSEKGINLVSQSAFANISAGDTRDGSGAGTIGDGYSNVNATIVPEATNTISYKCPLVNFNKTLDIAKDSYKYQIFSADGQYGFAEGGYKPEQLMTPFQAAYSVVDSYLSSLPDVNNPGHSTMANVNECAADYADDINCFGLCDKVQLDEILNNQNDVKKGIKHSRVSGTNYSNNVKVVGAIEKACRL
;
A
#
# COMPACT_ATOMS: atom_id res chain seq x y z
N MET A 1 31.04 47.90 78.65
CA MET A 1 29.57 47.84 78.78
C MET A 1 29.01 47.88 77.38
N ASP A 2 28.96 46.70 76.74
CA ASP A 2 28.75 46.55 75.30
C ASP A 2 27.53 45.64 75.06
N GLN A 3 26.36 46.13 75.48
CA GLN A 3 25.08 45.43 75.28
C GLN A 3 24.01 46.30 74.59
N GLY A 4 24.32 47.55 74.24
CA GLY A 4 23.41 48.45 73.53
C GLY A 4 23.41 48.25 72.01
N HIS A 5 24.58 48.03 71.40
CA HIS A 5 24.70 47.96 69.94
C HIS A 5 24.20 46.63 69.34
N HIS A 6 24.37 45.50 70.04
CA HIS A 6 23.95 44.19 69.54
C HIS A 6 22.43 44.07 69.35
N ASN A 7 21.63 44.75 70.18
CA ASN A 7 20.17 44.68 70.09
C ASN A 7 19.63 45.47 68.88
N THR A 8 20.26 46.60 68.55
CA THR A 8 19.85 47.43 67.40
C THR A 8 20.09 46.71 66.08
N TYR A 9 21.23 46.06 65.88
CA TYR A 9 21.49 45.27 64.68
C TYR A 9 20.55 44.07 64.56
N HIS A 10 20.19 43.45 65.68
CA HIS A 10 19.28 42.31 65.70
C HIS A 10 17.83 42.70 65.35
N ILE A 11 17.41 43.91 65.73
CA ILE A 11 16.12 44.49 65.35
C ILE A 11 16.13 44.87 63.87
N ILE A 12 17.19 45.53 63.39
CA ILE A 12 17.33 45.91 61.97
C ILE A 12 17.32 44.66 61.08
N PHE A 13 18.04 43.60 61.46
CA PHE A 13 18.07 42.35 60.70
C PHE A 13 16.69 41.68 60.64
N LYS A 14 15.94 41.66 61.75
CA LYS A 14 14.56 41.15 61.77
C LYS A 14 13.62 41.97 60.89
N CYS A 15 13.77 43.30 60.86
CA CYS A 15 13.00 44.17 59.96
C CYS A 15 13.32 43.90 58.48
N ILE A 16 14.60 43.76 58.12
CA ILE A 16 15.01 43.45 56.75
C ILE A 16 14.47 42.08 56.33
N LEU A 17 14.59 41.06 57.18
CA LEU A 17 14.07 39.73 56.91
C LEU A 17 12.54 39.72 56.73
N ALA A 18 11.81 40.49 57.56
CA ALA A 18 10.36 40.63 57.42
C ALA A 18 9.97 41.31 56.09
N ILE A 19 10.72 42.33 55.65
CA ILE A 19 10.49 42.99 54.36
C ILE A 19 10.78 42.03 53.19
N LEU A 20 11.85 41.24 53.27
CA LEU A 20 12.18 40.23 52.25
C LEU A 20 11.09 39.14 52.17
N ILE A 21 10.57 38.69 53.31
CA ILE A 21 9.46 37.73 53.37
C ILE A 21 8.19 38.36 52.77
N PHE A 22 7.87 39.62 53.08
CA PHE A 22 6.73 40.32 52.49
C PHE A 22 6.88 40.49 50.97
N MET A 23 8.08 40.79 50.47
CA MET A 23 8.33 40.87 49.02
C MET A 23 8.22 39.49 48.35
N ALA A 24 8.68 38.42 49.01
CA ALA A 24 8.55 37.05 48.49
C ALA A 24 7.08 36.59 48.45
N ILE A 25 6.31 36.85 49.51
CA ILE A 25 4.87 36.57 49.56
C ILE A 25 4.12 37.41 48.52
N GLY A 26 4.46 38.69 48.38
CA GLY A 26 3.89 39.56 47.35
C GLY A 26 4.17 39.08 45.93
N LYS A 27 5.37 38.51 45.67
CA LYS A 27 5.72 37.92 44.38
C LYS A 27 4.92 36.64 44.09
N ILE A 28 4.75 35.77 45.09
CA ILE A 28 3.90 34.58 44.99
C ILE A 28 2.43 34.97 44.75
N PHE A 29 1.95 36.02 45.42
CA PHE A 29 0.56 36.53 45.25
C PHE A 29 0.34 37.18 43.88
N MET A 30 1.34 37.90 43.35
CA MET A 30 1.32 38.42 41.97
C MET A 30 1.31 37.28 40.94
N GLU A 31 2.12 36.23 41.13
CA GLU A 31 2.13 35.05 40.25
C GLU A 31 0.81 34.27 40.29
N THR A 32 0.13 34.20 41.44
CA THR A 32 -1.20 33.58 41.55
C THR A 32 -2.32 34.45 40.97
N SER A 33 -2.26 35.77 41.09
CA SER A 33 -3.22 36.68 40.41
C SER A 33 -3.03 36.71 38.89
N TYR A 34 -1.78 36.54 38.42
CA TYR A 34 -1.46 36.37 37.00
C TYR A 34 -2.02 35.04 36.47
N TYR A 35 -2.00 33.98 37.29
CA TYR A 35 -2.61 32.70 36.95
C TYR A 35 -4.14 32.73 36.96
N SER A 36 -4.78 33.51 37.85
CA SER A 36 -6.25 33.57 37.95
C SER A 36 -6.93 34.40 36.86
N GLN A 37 -6.21 35.32 36.18
CA GLN A 37 -6.71 35.97 34.96
C GLN A 37 -6.56 35.11 33.71
N TYR A 38 -5.68 34.09 33.74
CA TYR A 38 -5.48 33.18 32.61
C TYR A 38 -6.48 32.02 32.56
N SER A 39 -7.21 31.76 33.66
CA SER A 39 -8.20 30.66 33.72
C SER A 39 -9.63 31.07 33.35
N ASN A 40 -9.89 32.34 33.02
CA ASN A 40 -11.21 32.82 32.63
C ASN A 40 -11.13 33.53 31.27
N GLY A 41 -11.29 32.78 30.19
CA GLY A 41 -11.39 33.35 28.84
C GLY A 41 -11.80 32.32 27.80
N HIS A 42 -13.09 32.32 27.44
CA HIS A 42 -13.60 31.73 26.19
C HIS A 42 -12.67 32.14 25.02
N ASN A 43 -12.07 31.15 24.34
CA ASN A 43 -11.24 31.20 23.11
C ASN A 43 -9.93 30.38 23.17
N THR A 44 -9.73 29.54 24.19
CA THR A 44 -8.56 28.66 24.29
C THR A 44 -8.59 27.49 23.30
N HIS A 45 -9.75 26.91 22.99
CA HIS A 45 -9.86 25.83 21.99
C HIS A 45 -9.55 26.31 20.56
N ALA A 46 -10.12 27.44 20.13
CA ALA A 46 -9.87 27.96 18.78
C ALA A 46 -8.40 28.31 18.53
N LYS A 47 -7.71 28.88 19.54
CA LYS A 47 -6.27 29.17 19.46
C LYS A 47 -5.42 27.90 19.51
N LEU A 48 -5.85 26.87 20.25
CA LEU A 48 -5.19 25.56 20.28
C LEU A 48 -5.37 24.82 18.96
N ASP A 49 -6.54 24.89 18.35
CA ASP A 49 -6.84 24.29 17.04
C ASP A 49 -6.08 25.02 15.91
N GLU A 50 -5.96 26.34 15.99
CA GLU A 50 -5.14 27.12 15.07
C GLU A 50 -3.66 26.79 15.22
N ALA A 51 -3.17 26.66 16.46
CA ALA A 51 -1.81 26.23 16.74
C ALA A 51 -1.55 24.80 16.24
N HIS A 52 -2.47 23.86 16.47
CA HIS A 52 -2.38 22.49 15.96
C HIS A 52 -2.38 22.46 14.43
N ARG A 53 -3.26 23.22 13.77
CA ARG A 53 -3.30 23.28 12.31
C ARG A 53 -2.01 23.87 11.74
N LYS A 54 -1.45 24.89 12.39
CA LYS A 54 -0.17 25.49 12.01
C LYS A 54 0.99 24.51 12.18
N ILE A 55 1.01 23.73 13.28
CA ILE A 55 2.02 22.69 13.52
C ILE A 55 1.90 21.57 12.48
N ILE A 56 0.69 21.10 12.15
CA ILE A 56 0.45 20.08 11.13
C ILE A 56 0.95 20.58 9.76
N ASN A 57 0.59 21.80 9.36
CA ASN A 57 1.04 22.36 8.09
C ASN A 57 2.57 22.53 8.04
N LEU A 58 3.19 23.07 9.11
CA LEU A 58 4.64 23.18 9.21
C LEU A 58 5.33 21.81 9.17
N THR A 59 4.71 20.78 9.75
CA THR A 59 5.24 19.41 9.74
C THR A 59 5.15 18.81 8.34
N ASN A 60 4.03 19.01 7.65
CA ASN A 60 3.85 18.58 6.26
C ASN A 60 4.81 19.31 5.30
N ASP A 61 5.00 20.61 5.47
CA ASP A 61 5.96 21.38 4.66
C ASP A 61 7.40 20.91 4.89
N ARG A 62 7.76 20.57 6.14
CA ARG A 62 9.08 20.01 6.44
C ARG A 62 9.23 18.58 5.93
N ILE A 63 8.20 17.75 6.00
CA ILE A 63 8.19 16.41 5.40
C ILE A 63 8.33 16.52 3.89
N ASN A 64 7.60 17.42 3.24
CA ASN A 64 7.69 17.66 1.80
C ASN A 64 9.07 18.20 1.42
N LEU A 65 9.66 19.12 2.20
CA LEU A 65 11.02 19.61 1.99
C LEU A 65 12.08 18.52 2.18
N VAL A 66 11.91 17.64 3.17
CA VAL A 66 12.83 16.51 3.42
C VAL A 66 12.65 15.45 2.33
N ALA A 67 11.42 15.18 1.88
CA ALA A 67 11.13 14.26 0.79
C ALA A 67 11.65 14.82 -0.55
N GLU A 68 11.50 16.11 -0.80
CA GLU A 68 12.03 16.79 -1.97
C GLU A 68 13.57 16.84 -1.93
N LYS A 69 14.17 17.12 -0.77
CA LYS A 69 15.63 17.02 -0.61
C LYS A 69 16.12 15.60 -0.74
N ALA A 70 15.45 14.60 -0.17
CA ALA A 70 15.81 13.19 -0.31
C ALA A 70 15.63 12.72 -1.76
N TYR A 71 14.61 13.22 -2.46
CA TYR A 71 14.41 12.98 -3.89
C TYR A 71 15.51 13.62 -4.72
N ILE A 72 15.87 14.88 -4.44
CA ILE A 72 16.95 15.59 -5.11
C ILE A 72 18.31 14.98 -4.78
N GLU A 73 18.57 14.53 -3.56
CA GLU A 73 19.81 13.87 -3.12
C GLU A 73 19.91 12.45 -3.70
N ALA A 74 18.81 11.70 -3.77
CA ALA A 74 18.74 10.42 -4.47
C ALA A 74 18.92 10.59 -5.99
N PHE A 75 18.39 11.68 -6.57
CA PHE A 75 18.50 11.98 -8.00
C PHE A 75 19.83 12.65 -8.38
N SER A 76 20.50 13.36 -7.47
CA SER A 76 21.82 13.99 -7.67
C SER A 76 22.97 13.07 -7.29
N GLY A 77 22.74 12.07 -6.44
CA GLY A 77 23.63 10.92 -6.25
C GLY A 77 23.62 9.94 -7.43
N LEU A 78 22.61 10.01 -8.30
CA LEU A 78 22.60 9.40 -9.62
C LEU A 78 23.26 10.38 -10.60
N ASN A 79 24.56 10.23 -10.84
CA ASN A 79 25.23 10.98 -11.91
C ASN A 79 24.43 10.81 -13.21
N SER A 80 23.95 11.95 -13.73
CA SER A 80 23.03 12.09 -14.88
C SER A 80 23.60 11.59 -16.21
N THR A 81 24.74 10.91 -16.19
CA THR A 81 25.34 10.23 -17.34
C THR A 81 24.93 8.77 -17.46
N ASP A 82 24.44 8.13 -16.40
CA ASP A 82 23.99 6.71 -16.46
C ASP A 82 22.53 6.57 -16.92
N PHE A 83 21.67 7.56 -16.64
CA PHE A 83 20.26 7.59 -17.07
C PHE A 83 20.06 8.07 -18.52
N LEU A 84 21.08 8.64 -19.14
CA LEU A 84 21.09 9.06 -20.54
C LEU A 84 22.01 8.21 -21.41
N SER A 85 22.39 7.01 -20.94
CA SER A 85 22.76 5.96 -21.87
C SER A 85 21.47 5.29 -22.35
N LYS A 86 21.10 5.65 -23.57
CA LYS A 86 20.11 4.94 -24.39
C LYS A 86 20.69 3.55 -24.70
N SER A 87 20.77 2.66 -23.70
CA SER A 87 21.10 1.26 -23.92
C SER A 87 19.78 0.48 -23.97
N ASP A 88 19.36 0.10 -25.17
CA ASP A 88 18.24 -0.82 -25.39
C ASP A 88 18.60 -2.19 -24.78
N LYS A 89 18.30 -2.41 -23.50
CA LYS A 89 18.61 -3.68 -22.80
C LYS A 89 17.80 -4.86 -23.34
N GLY A 90 16.68 -4.58 -24.00
CA GLY A 90 15.85 -5.56 -24.69
C GLY A 90 14.44 -5.06 -24.92
N ASN A 91 13.67 -5.79 -25.70
CA ASN A 91 12.27 -5.54 -26.00
C ASN A 91 11.47 -6.84 -25.81
N LEU A 92 10.47 -6.82 -24.94
CA LEU A 92 9.63 -7.97 -24.63
C LEU A 92 8.27 -7.83 -25.32
N LEU A 93 7.99 -8.72 -26.26
CA LEU A 93 6.80 -8.70 -27.10
C LEU A 93 5.79 -9.74 -26.61
N LEU A 94 4.51 -9.37 -26.54
CA LEU A 94 3.38 -10.29 -26.37
C LEU A 94 2.47 -10.22 -27.59
N PHE A 95 2.30 -11.34 -28.29
CA PHE A 95 1.28 -11.51 -29.32
C PHE A 95 0.05 -12.19 -28.74
N TYR A 96 -1.11 -11.56 -28.85
CA TYR A 96 -2.35 -12.03 -28.22
C TYR A 96 -3.59 -11.79 -29.07
N ARG A 97 -4.73 -12.35 -28.63
CA ARG A 97 -6.06 -12.04 -29.15
C ARG A 97 -7.03 -11.76 -27.99
N PRO A 98 -7.74 -10.61 -27.97
CA PRO A 98 -8.60 -10.21 -26.85
C PRO A 98 -9.71 -11.21 -26.50
N THR A 99 -10.21 -11.99 -27.46
CA THR A 99 -11.31 -12.95 -27.26
C THR A 99 -10.83 -14.40 -27.13
N CYS A 100 -9.52 -14.65 -27.18
CA CYS A 100 -8.97 -15.99 -27.04
C CYS A 100 -8.82 -16.33 -25.56
N LYS A 101 -9.53 -17.37 -25.10
CA LYS A 101 -9.45 -17.87 -23.72
C LYS A 101 -8.01 -18.00 -23.20
N TYR A 102 -7.12 -18.62 -23.98
CA TYR A 102 -5.72 -18.81 -23.60
C TYR A 102 -4.93 -17.50 -23.46
N SER A 103 -5.26 -16.49 -24.27
CA SER A 103 -4.63 -15.17 -24.17
C SER A 103 -5.14 -14.42 -22.94
N MET A 104 -6.46 -14.44 -22.70
CA MET A 104 -7.06 -13.82 -21.53
C MET A 104 -6.55 -14.45 -20.23
N GLN A 105 -6.42 -15.78 -20.18
CA GLN A 105 -5.85 -16.50 -19.04
C GLN A 105 -4.38 -16.13 -18.77
N PHE A 106 -3.64 -15.63 -19.77
CA PHE A 106 -2.23 -15.29 -19.64
C PHE A 106 -1.95 -13.83 -19.29
N MET A 107 -2.89 -12.92 -19.58
CA MET A 107 -2.79 -11.50 -19.20
C MET A 107 -2.46 -11.26 -17.71
N PRO A 108 -3.01 -12.03 -16.75
CA PRO A 108 -2.57 -12.04 -15.36
C PRO A 108 -1.05 -12.13 -15.18
N THR A 109 -0.47 -13.24 -15.65
CA THR A 109 0.97 -13.51 -15.57
C THR A 109 1.77 -12.42 -16.28
N TRP A 110 1.32 -12.02 -17.47
CA TRP A 110 1.98 -11.00 -18.27
C TRP A 110 2.07 -9.66 -17.52
N THR A 111 0.99 -9.24 -16.86
CA THR A 111 0.97 -8.02 -16.03
C THR A 111 2.00 -8.10 -14.90
N ASN A 112 2.10 -9.24 -14.22
CA ASN A 112 3.08 -9.45 -13.16
C ASN A 112 4.54 -9.38 -13.66
N ILE A 113 4.79 -9.89 -14.87
CA ILE A 113 6.09 -9.76 -15.54
C ILE A 113 6.41 -8.29 -15.82
N LEU A 114 5.45 -7.53 -16.38
CA LEU A 114 5.63 -6.11 -16.68
C LEU A 114 5.89 -5.27 -15.42
N ASN A 115 5.15 -5.54 -14.34
CA ASN A 115 5.32 -4.87 -13.05
C ASN A 115 6.69 -5.12 -12.40
N SER A 116 7.37 -6.21 -12.79
CA SER A 116 8.69 -6.58 -12.31
C SER A 116 9.80 -6.29 -13.33
N LEU A 117 9.48 -5.64 -14.46
CA LEU A 117 10.41 -5.47 -15.56
C LEU A 117 11.44 -4.38 -15.23
N PRO A 118 12.75 -4.63 -15.38
CA PRO A 118 13.77 -3.65 -15.03
C PRO A 118 13.75 -2.44 -15.96
N ALA A 119 14.13 -1.28 -15.42
CA ALA A 119 14.28 -0.06 -16.20
C ALA A 119 15.24 -0.27 -17.39
N GLY A 120 14.82 0.20 -18.58
CA GLY A 120 15.57 0.09 -19.83
C GLY A 120 15.20 -1.11 -20.72
N VAL A 121 14.33 -2.02 -20.26
CA VAL A 121 13.70 -3.03 -21.11
C VAL A 121 12.33 -2.51 -21.57
N LYS A 122 12.11 -2.45 -22.88
CA LYS A 122 10.81 -2.06 -23.46
C LYS A 122 9.88 -3.26 -23.50
N TYR A 123 8.59 -3.01 -23.61
CA TYR A 123 7.61 -4.04 -23.91
C TYR A 123 6.60 -3.56 -24.94
N THR A 124 6.05 -4.50 -25.71
CA THR A 124 4.99 -4.23 -26.70
C THR A 124 3.96 -5.35 -26.69
N GLU A 125 2.69 -4.97 -26.64
CA GLU A 125 1.56 -5.88 -26.78
C GLU A 125 0.97 -5.74 -28.19
N ILE A 126 0.81 -6.86 -28.88
CA ILE A 126 0.45 -6.90 -30.31
C ILE A 126 -0.79 -7.77 -30.47
N ASN A 127 -1.91 -7.14 -30.78
CA ASN A 127 -3.16 -7.81 -31.08
C ASN A 127 -3.16 -8.32 -32.53
N ILE A 128 -3.11 -9.63 -32.71
CA ILE A 128 -3.09 -10.27 -34.05
C ILE A 128 -4.43 -10.88 -34.46
N SER A 129 -5.55 -10.33 -33.98
CA SER A 129 -6.88 -10.85 -34.33
C SER A 129 -7.18 -10.71 -35.82
N ASN A 130 -6.79 -9.58 -36.42
CA ASN A 130 -6.97 -9.29 -37.85
C ASN A 130 -5.65 -8.96 -38.58
N ASP A 131 -4.53 -8.95 -37.87
CA ASP A 131 -3.22 -8.60 -38.44
C ASP A 131 -2.41 -9.86 -38.79
N ARG A 132 -2.73 -10.43 -39.95
CA ARG A 132 -2.05 -11.63 -40.47
C ARG A 132 -0.64 -11.34 -40.96
N GLU A 133 -0.36 -10.10 -41.37
CA GLU A 133 0.95 -9.71 -41.88
C GLU A 133 1.97 -9.69 -40.75
N THR A 134 1.66 -8.99 -39.65
CA THR A 134 2.51 -8.96 -38.46
C THR A 134 2.69 -10.37 -37.86
N ALA A 135 1.62 -11.17 -37.79
CA ALA A 135 1.72 -12.55 -37.32
C ALA A 135 2.68 -13.39 -38.20
N SER A 136 2.64 -13.21 -39.52
CA SER A 136 3.53 -13.93 -40.44
C SER A 136 4.97 -13.44 -40.33
N GLN A 137 5.20 -12.12 -40.26
CA GLN A 137 6.54 -11.54 -40.11
C GLN A 137 7.27 -12.05 -38.85
N TYR A 138 6.52 -12.30 -37.77
CA TYR A 138 7.07 -12.81 -36.51
C TYR A 138 6.93 -14.35 -36.35
N ASN A 139 6.47 -15.07 -37.38
CA ASN A 139 6.23 -16.51 -37.35
C ASN A 139 5.33 -16.96 -36.18
N ILE A 140 4.29 -16.19 -35.88
CA ILE A 140 3.35 -16.48 -34.80
C ILE A 140 2.30 -17.50 -35.27
N THR A 141 2.46 -18.74 -34.81
CA THR A 141 1.55 -19.85 -35.13
C THR A 141 0.41 -20.02 -34.14
N GLY A 142 0.50 -19.39 -32.96
CA GLY A 142 -0.49 -19.47 -31.89
C GLY A 142 -0.40 -18.30 -30.92
N VAL A 143 -1.43 -18.14 -30.09
CA VAL A 143 -1.47 -17.12 -29.03
C VAL A 143 -1.87 -17.71 -27.69
N PRO A 144 -1.41 -17.15 -26.56
CA PRO A 144 -0.41 -16.08 -26.46
C PRO A 144 1.00 -16.57 -26.81
N THR A 145 1.81 -15.70 -27.40
CA THR A 145 3.23 -15.95 -27.69
C THR A 145 4.08 -14.81 -27.16
N VAL A 146 5.11 -15.12 -26.37
CA VAL A 146 6.08 -14.15 -25.83
C VAL A 146 7.38 -14.26 -26.60
N ILE A 147 7.94 -13.11 -27.01
CA ILE A 147 9.23 -13.03 -27.68
C ILE A 147 10.10 -12.00 -26.98
N LEU A 148 11.35 -12.33 -26.69
CA LEU A 148 12.36 -11.40 -26.20
C LEU A 148 13.33 -11.06 -27.34
N GLU A 149 13.48 -9.78 -27.62
CA GLU A 149 14.52 -9.25 -28.48
C GLU A 149 15.61 -8.61 -27.61
N VAL A 150 16.82 -9.17 -27.61
CA VAL A 150 17.93 -8.68 -26.78
C VAL A 150 19.26 -8.93 -27.50
N ASN A 151 20.16 -7.95 -27.45
CA ASN A 151 21.48 -8.00 -28.10
C ASN A 151 21.42 -8.39 -29.59
N GLY A 152 20.43 -7.87 -30.32
CA GLY A 152 20.21 -8.16 -31.74
C GLY A 152 19.65 -9.56 -32.04
N ASN A 153 19.40 -10.38 -31.02
CA ASN A 153 18.83 -11.71 -31.15
C ASN A 153 17.36 -11.73 -30.74
N LYS A 154 16.61 -12.66 -31.33
CA LYS A 154 15.18 -12.89 -31.06
C LYS A 154 14.99 -14.27 -30.47
N TYR A 155 14.35 -14.34 -29.31
CA TYR A 155 14.08 -15.59 -28.59
C TYR A 155 12.58 -15.73 -28.35
N THR A 156 11.95 -16.69 -29.02
CA THR A 156 10.57 -17.07 -28.73
C THR A 156 10.54 -17.93 -27.47
N TYR A 157 9.73 -17.54 -26.49
CA TYR A 157 9.54 -18.31 -25.29
C TYR A 157 8.72 -19.57 -25.58
N VAL A 158 9.23 -20.72 -25.13
CA VAL A 158 8.55 -22.01 -25.20
C VAL A 158 8.57 -22.62 -23.81
N GLY A 159 7.41 -22.73 -23.19
CA GLY A 159 7.29 -23.23 -21.83
C GLY A 159 5.94 -22.93 -21.20
N SER A 160 5.86 -23.14 -19.89
CA SER A 160 4.67 -22.88 -19.10
C SER A 160 4.32 -21.39 -19.06
N ARG A 161 3.03 -21.05 -18.96
CA ARG A 161 2.55 -19.66 -18.91
C ARG A 161 2.54 -19.07 -17.50
N GLU A 162 3.29 -19.70 -16.59
CA GLU A 162 3.44 -19.29 -15.20
C GLU A 162 4.55 -18.25 -15.05
N TYR A 163 4.38 -17.37 -14.06
CA TYR A 163 5.31 -16.27 -13.79
C TYR A 163 6.75 -16.74 -13.61
N ASN A 164 6.97 -17.80 -12.83
CA ASN A 164 8.31 -18.28 -12.49
C ASN A 164 9.07 -18.85 -13.70
N ASP A 165 8.37 -19.47 -14.65
CA ASP A 165 9.00 -20.03 -15.84
C ASP A 165 9.40 -18.94 -16.83
N ILE A 166 8.57 -17.92 -17.00
CA ILE A 166 8.91 -16.75 -17.83
C ILE A 166 10.02 -15.93 -17.17
N LYS A 167 9.96 -15.73 -15.85
CA LYS A 167 11.03 -15.07 -15.08
C LYS A 167 12.38 -15.77 -15.30
N ARG A 168 12.40 -17.11 -15.26
CA ARG A 168 13.61 -17.90 -15.49
C ARG A 168 14.14 -17.72 -16.91
N PHE A 169 13.27 -17.81 -17.92
CA PHE A 169 13.63 -17.55 -19.30
C PHE A 169 14.24 -16.15 -19.49
N LEU A 170 13.63 -15.12 -18.90
CA LEU A 170 14.16 -13.76 -18.96
C LEU A 170 15.54 -13.66 -18.30
N SER A 171 15.70 -14.26 -17.12
CA SER A 171 16.97 -14.27 -16.37
C SER A 171 18.08 -14.98 -17.16
N GLU A 172 17.79 -16.11 -17.80
CA GLU A 172 18.73 -16.83 -18.69
C GLU A 172 19.17 -16.00 -19.89
N LYS A 173 18.36 -15.02 -20.32
CA LYS A 173 18.68 -14.09 -21.41
C LYS A 173 19.21 -12.74 -20.91
N GLY A 174 19.54 -12.64 -19.63
CA GLY A 174 20.15 -11.46 -19.02
C GLY A 174 19.17 -10.40 -18.54
N ILE A 175 17.87 -10.71 -18.51
CA ILE A 175 16.81 -9.82 -17.99
C ILE A 175 16.36 -10.34 -16.63
N ASN A 176 16.92 -9.77 -15.56
CA ASN A 176 16.52 -10.11 -14.20
C ASN A 176 15.35 -9.24 -13.76
N LEU A 177 14.19 -9.86 -13.52
CA LEU A 177 13.03 -9.17 -12.98
C LEU A 177 13.31 -8.67 -11.56
N VAL A 178 12.98 -7.41 -11.31
CA VAL A 178 13.15 -6.74 -10.02
C VAL A 178 11.91 -7.03 -9.19
N SER A 179 12.07 -7.69 -8.03
CA SER A 179 10.94 -7.86 -7.12
C SER A 179 10.57 -6.50 -6.51
N GLN A 180 9.27 -6.21 -6.40
CA GLN A 180 8.78 -5.00 -5.72
C GLN A 180 9.25 -4.90 -4.25
N SER A 181 9.73 -6.01 -3.66
CA SER A 181 10.38 -6.02 -2.35
C SER A 181 11.69 -5.21 -2.27
N ALA A 182 12.30 -4.83 -3.40
CA ALA A 182 13.43 -3.90 -3.40
C ALA A 182 13.02 -2.47 -2.96
N PHE A 183 11.74 -2.11 -3.10
CA PHE A 183 11.20 -0.83 -2.61
C PHE A 183 10.56 -0.94 -1.21
N ALA A 184 10.14 -2.15 -0.79
CA ALA A 184 9.61 -2.39 0.56
C ALA A 184 10.70 -2.37 1.65
N ASN A 185 11.96 -2.60 1.29
CA ASN A 185 13.08 -2.60 2.25
C ASN A 185 13.66 -1.21 2.54
N ILE A 186 13.14 -0.14 1.93
CA ILE A 186 13.49 1.25 2.30
C ILE A 186 12.50 1.80 3.35
N SER A 187 11.29 1.24 3.45
CA SER A 187 10.31 1.59 4.50
C SER A 187 10.43 0.71 5.75
N ALA A 188 11.39 -0.23 5.80
CA ALA A 188 11.63 -1.13 6.93
C ALA A 188 13.09 -1.06 7.43
N GLY A 189 13.52 0.14 7.85
CA GLY A 189 14.69 0.38 8.68
C GLY A 189 14.57 1.83 9.19
N ASP A 190 14.34 2.10 10.46
CA ASP A 190 15.27 1.84 11.54
C ASP A 190 14.57 1.98 12.91
N THR A 191 14.38 0.85 13.61
CA THR A 191 14.47 0.82 15.07
C THR A 191 15.24 -0.45 15.44
N ARG A 192 16.57 -0.41 15.36
CA ARG A 192 17.43 -1.38 16.03
C ARG A 192 17.66 -0.96 17.47
N ASP A 193 17.00 -1.64 18.42
CA ASP A 193 17.65 -2.02 19.67
C ASP A 193 18.35 -3.38 19.44
N GLY A 194 19.49 -3.55 20.10
CA GLY A 194 20.54 -4.47 19.71
C GLY A 194 20.36 -5.92 20.12
N SER A 195 21.38 -6.69 19.70
CA SER A 195 21.76 -8.06 20.07
C SER A 195 21.27 -9.19 19.15
N GLY A 196 22.25 -9.88 18.53
CA GLY A 196 22.05 -11.13 17.81
C GLY A 196 22.88 -11.26 16.53
N ALA A 197 24.18 -11.50 16.67
CA ALA A 197 25.04 -11.92 15.58
C ALA A 197 24.60 -13.29 15.02
N GLY A 198 24.54 -13.43 13.69
CA GLY A 198 24.20 -14.68 13.02
C GLY A 198 24.46 -14.60 11.51
N THR A 199 25.66 -15.04 11.14
CA THR A 199 26.26 -15.26 9.82
C THR A 199 25.33 -15.58 8.63
N ILE A 200 25.68 -14.98 7.48
CA ILE A 200 25.24 -15.32 6.12
C ILE A 200 25.68 -16.77 5.80
N GLY A 201 24.74 -17.58 5.34
CA GLY A 201 24.97 -18.92 4.83
C GLY A 201 24.27 -19.13 3.50
N ASP A 202 25.06 -19.08 2.43
CA ASP A 202 24.68 -19.51 1.09
C ASP A 202 24.37 -21.02 1.11
N GLY A 203 23.25 -21.44 0.53
CA GLY A 203 22.79 -22.83 0.61
C GLY A 203 21.86 -23.24 -0.52
N TYR A 204 22.41 -23.40 -1.74
CA TYR A 204 21.85 -24.32 -2.71
C TYR A 204 21.97 -25.75 -2.16
N SER A 205 20.84 -26.45 -1.99
CA SER A 205 20.80 -27.91 -2.04
C SER A 205 19.38 -28.45 -2.23
N ASN A 206 19.15 -28.99 -3.42
CA ASN A 206 18.49 -30.26 -3.71
C ASN A 206 17.24 -30.64 -2.90
N VAL A 207 16.09 -30.63 -3.57
CA VAL A 207 15.04 -31.61 -3.27
C VAL A 207 14.70 -32.36 -4.56
N ASN A 208 14.93 -33.67 -4.51
CA ASN A 208 14.75 -34.64 -5.57
C ASN A 208 13.34 -34.61 -6.16
N ALA A 209 13.31 -34.69 -7.50
CA ALA A 209 12.15 -35.15 -8.25
C ALA A 209 11.62 -36.46 -7.68
N THR A 210 10.36 -36.45 -7.23
CA THR A 210 9.61 -37.67 -6.94
C THR A 210 8.39 -37.70 -7.85
N ILE A 211 8.22 -38.88 -8.43
CA ILE A 211 7.28 -39.35 -9.45
C ILE A 211 5.86 -38.80 -9.28
N VAL A 212 5.30 -38.36 -10.40
CA VAL A 212 3.89 -38.00 -10.64
C VAL A 212 2.97 -39.18 -10.30
N PRO A 213 1.97 -39.04 -9.42
CA PRO A 213 0.77 -39.87 -9.47
C PRO A 213 -0.27 -39.19 -10.36
N GLU A 214 -0.79 -40.02 -11.24
CA GLU A 214 -1.88 -39.82 -12.19
C GLU A 214 -3.12 -39.15 -11.58
N ALA A 215 -3.75 -38.30 -12.40
CA ALA A 215 -4.87 -37.45 -12.05
C ALA A 215 -6.10 -38.23 -11.56
N THR A 216 -6.57 -37.90 -10.35
CA THR A 216 -7.99 -38.00 -10.00
C THR A 216 -8.59 -36.59 -10.00
N ASN A 217 -9.39 -36.36 -11.05
CA ASN A 217 -10.02 -35.10 -11.38
C ASN A 217 -11.11 -34.71 -10.36
N THR A 218 -10.71 -34.03 -9.28
CA THR A 218 -11.59 -33.16 -8.50
C THR A 218 -10.92 -31.80 -8.37
N ILE A 219 -11.22 -30.90 -9.31
CA ILE A 219 -10.65 -29.55 -9.29
C ILE A 219 -11.32 -28.79 -8.15
N SER A 220 -10.61 -28.64 -7.03
CA SER A 220 -11.01 -27.77 -5.92
C SER A 220 -10.75 -26.30 -6.33
N TYR A 221 -11.69 -25.69 -7.04
CA TYR A 221 -11.70 -24.24 -7.30
C TYR A 221 -12.23 -23.51 -6.05
N LYS A 222 -11.42 -23.46 -4.98
CA LYS A 222 -11.85 -22.89 -3.71
C LYS A 222 -11.90 -21.35 -3.74
N CYS A 223 -10.99 -20.74 -4.50
CA CYS A 223 -10.87 -19.30 -4.74
C CYS A 223 -10.60 -19.06 -6.24
N PRO A 224 -11.40 -18.24 -6.95
CA PRO A 224 -11.12 -17.89 -8.34
C PRO A 224 -9.79 -17.13 -8.45
N LEU A 225 -8.98 -17.47 -9.47
CA LEU A 225 -7.73 -16.78 -9.78
C LEU A 225 -8.01 -15.36 -10.28
N VAL A 226 -7.46 -14.36 -9.59
CA VAL A 226 -7.67 -12.93 -9.89
C VAL A 226 -6.36 -12.14 -9.81
N ASN A 227 -6.34 -10.96 -10.45
CA ASN A 227 -5.26 -9.99 -10.29
C ASN A 227 -5.78 -8.72 -9.65
N PHE A 228 -4.92 -8.13 -8.84
CA PHE A 228 -5.13 -6.86 -8.17
C PHE A 228 -4.33 -5.79 -8.93
N ASN A 229 -5.01 -4.75 -9.39
CA ASN A 229 -4.37 -3.63 -10.08
C ASN A 229 -4.76 -2.31 -9.40
N LYS A 230 -3.75 -1.49 -9.11
CA LYS A 230 -3.87 -0.17 -8.51
C LYS A 230 -3.13 0.84 -9.39
N THR A 231 -3.82 1.91 -9.81
CA THR A 231 -3.22 3.03 -10.54
C THR A 231 -3.51 4.36 -9.86
N LEU A 232 -2.59 5.31 -10.00
CA LEU A 232 -2.66 6.64 -9.39
C LEU A 232 -2.46 7.73 -10.44
N ASP A 233 -3.44 8.63 -10.55
CA ASP A 233 -3.33 9.90 -11.28
C ASP A 233 -3.32 11.05 -10.26
N ILE A 234 -2.11 11.53 -9.95
CA ILE A 234 -1.86 12.57 -8.93
C ILE A 234 -2.57 13.88 -9.31
N ALA A 235 -2.57 14.25 -10.60
CA ALA A 235 -3.17 15.50 -11.05
C ALA A 235 -4.67 15.52 -10.81
N LYS A 236 -5.32 14.36 -10.99
CA LYS A 236 -6.76 14.20 -10.78
C LYS A 236 -7.17 13.77 -9.38
N ASP A 237 -6.20 13.51 -8.49
CA ASP A 237 -6.47 12.91 -7.18
C ASP A 237 -7.33 11.64 -7.32
N SER A 238 -6.86 10.74 -8.18
CA SER A 238 -7.61 9.59 -8.65
C SER A 238 -6.83 8.31 -8.37
N TYR A 239 -7.33 7.52 -7.43
CA TYR A 239 -6.79 6.22 -7.02
C TYR A 239 -7.75 5.16 -7.54
N LYS A 240 -7.33 4.41 -8.56
CA LYS A 240 -8.15 3.40 -9.21
C LYS A 240 -7.73 2.01 -8.78
N TYR A 241 -8.72 1.20 -8.44
CA TYR A 241 -8.55 -0.17 -7.96
C TYR A 241 -9.36 -1.11 -8.83
N GLN A 242 -8.76 -2.24 -9.22
CA GLN A 242 -9.40 -3.24 -10.06
C GLN A 242 -9.04 -4.64 -9.60
N ILE A 243 -10.04 -5.52 -9.53
CA ILE A 243 -9.83 -6.96 -9.45
C ILE A 243 -10.48 -7.60 -10.67
N PHE A 244 -9.73 -8.43 -11.38
CA PHE A 244 -10.20 -9.11 -12.59
C PHE A 244 -9.63 -10.51 -12.70
N SER A 245 -10.41 -11.41 -13.29
CA SER A 245 -10.00 -12.75 -13.70
C SER A 245 -10.02 -12.88 -15.22
N ALA A 246 -9.71 -14.08 -15.71
CA ALA A 246 -9.91 -14.44 -17.11
C ALA A 246 -11.38 -14.37 -17.57
N ASP A 247 -12.33 -14.49 -16.64
CA ASP A 247 -13.76 -14.56 -16.93
C ASP A 247 -14.49 -13.22 -16.74
N GLY A 248 -13.80 -12.18 -16.25
CA GLY A 248 -14.35 -10.85 -16.13
C GLY A 248 -13.80 -10.04 -14.95
N GLN A 249 -14.32 -8.82 -14.80
CA GLN A 249 -13.95 -7.91 -13.73
C GLN A 249 -14.81 -8.14 -12.49
N TYR A 250 -14.19 -8.42 -11.35
CA TYR A 250 -14.85 -8.53 -10.05
C TYR A 250 -15.16 -7.17 -9.45
N GLY A 251 -14.31 -6.16 -9.69
CA GLY A 251 -14.59 -4.81 -9.21
C GLY A 251 -13.74 -3.74 -9.90
N PHE A 252 -14.32 -2.55 -9.97
CA PHE A 252 -13.67 -1.29 -10.33
C PHE A 252 -14.12 -0.25 -9.31
N ALA A 253 -13.19 0.49 -8.73
CA ALA A 253 -13.54 1.69 -7.98
C ALA A 253 -12.46 2.74 -8.11
N GLU A 254 -12.89 4.00 -8.02
CA GLU A 254 -12.01 5.16 -7.99
C GLU A 254 -12.30 5.94 -6.70
N GLY A 255 -11.25 6.36 -6.02
CA GLY A 255 -11.35 7.22 -4.84
C GLY A 255 -10.31 8.32 -4.85
N GLY A 256 -10.41 9.24 -3.91
CA GLY A 256 -9.45 10.33 -3.72
C GLY A 256 -9.73 11.09 -2.42
N TYR A 257 -8.90 12.09 -2.14
CA TYR A 257 -8.95 12.86 -0.89
C TYR A 257 -9.66 14.21 -1.03
N LYS A 258 -9.91 14.67 -2.26
CA LYS A 258 -10.63 15.93 -2.54
C LYS A 258 -12.11 15.80 -2.16
N PRO A 259 -12.75 16.90 -1.71
CA PRO A 259 -14.17 16.90 -1.32
C PRO A 259 -15.15 16.44 -2.41
N GLU A 260 -14.76 16.55 -3.68
CA GLU A 260 -15.55 16.16 -4.85
C GLU A 260 -15.58 14.63 -5.07
N GLN A 261 -14.68 13.89 -4.41
CA GLN A 261 -14.58 12.45 -4.57
C GLN A 261 -15.68 11.73 -3.80
N LEU A 262 -16.31 10.75 -4.46
CA LEU A 262 -17.41 9.98 -3.86
C LEU A 262 -16.92 9.09 -2.69
N MET A 263 -15.66 8.65 -2.76
CA MET A 263 -15.06 7.68 -1.86
C MET A 263 -13.60 8.07 -1.58
N THR A 264 -13.14 7.77 -0.37
CA THR A 264 -11.70 7.80 -0.09
C THR A 264 -10.98 6.67 -0.84
N PRO A 265 -9.65 6.73 -1.03
CA PRO A 265 -8.92 5.63 -1.66
C PRO A 265 -9.09 4.31 -0.92
N PHE A 266 -9.17 4.33 0.41
CA PHE A 266 -9.43 3.14 1.22
C PHE A 266 -10.81 2.57 0.96
N GLN A 267 -11.85 3.41 0.93
CA GLN A 267 -13.21 2.98 0.62
C GLN A 267 -13.30 2.36 -0.77
N ALA A 268 -12.62 2.96 -1.76
CA ALA A 268 -12.56 2.43 -3.13
C ALA A 268 -11.87 1.05 -3.16
N ALA A 269 -10.69 0.94 -2.56
CA ALA A 269 -9.97 -0.34 -2.44
C ALA A 269 -10.83 -1.41 -1.76
N TYR A 270 -11.48 -1.05 -0.64
CA TYR A 270 -12.32 -1.96 0.13
C TYR A 270 -13.49 -2.45 -0.73
N SER A 271 -14.16 -1.56 -1.47
CA SER A 271 -15.31 -1.95 -2.29
C SER A 271 -14.97 -2.96 -3.38
N VAL A 272 -13.76 -2.89 -3.94
CA VAL A 272 -13.29 -3.84 -4.97
C VAL A 272 -12.98 -5.20 -4.34
N VAL A 273 -12.33 -5.22 -3.18
CA VAL A 273 -12.04 -6.46 -2.44
C VAL A 273 -13.29 -7.10 -1.87
N ASP A 274 -14.23 -6.30 -1.33
CA ASP A 274 -15.55 -6.76 -0.91
C ASP A 274 -16.31 -7.40 -2.06
N SER A 275 -16.33 -6.77 -3.24
CA SER A 275 -16.99 -7.35 -4.43
C SER A 275 -16.43 -8.74 -4.78
N TYR A 276 -15.10 -8.90 -4.74
CA TYR A 276 -14.48 -10.21 -4.96
C TYR A 276 -14.84 -11.22 -3.86
N LEU A 277 -14.60 -10.87 -2.59
CA LEU A 277 -14.78 -11.78 -1.45
C LEU A 277 -16.25 -12.14 -1.19
N SER A 278 -17.18 -11.22 -1.46
CA SER A 278 -18.62 -11.44 -1.36
C SER A 278 -19.20 -12.23 -2.55
N SER A 279 -18.46 -12.36 -3.66
CA SER A 279 -18.90 -13.10 -4.86
C SER A 279 -18.27 -14.48 -5.00
N LEU A 280 -17.47 -14.92 -4.02
CA LEU A 280 -16.80 -16.21 -4.05
C LEU A 280 -17.83 -17.36 -4.17
N PRO A 281 -17.65 -18.28 -5.12
CA PRO A 281 -18.58 -19.39 -5.32
C PRO A 281 -18.56 -20.36 -4.13
N ASP A 282 -19.71 -20.92 -3.79
CA ASP A 282 -19.79 -22.04 -2.85
C ASP A 282 -19.20 -23.29 -3.50
N VAL A 283 -18.36 -24.00 -2.74
CA VAL A 283 -17.75 -25.28 -3.15
C VAL A 283 -18.77 -26.34 -3.54
N ASN A 284 -19.95 -26.32 -2.95
CA ASN A 284 -21.03 -27.27 -3.21
C ASN A 284 -22.09 -26.71 -4.17
N ASN A 285 -22.09 -25.39 -4.42
CA ASN A 285 -23.03 -24.74 -5.33
C ASN A 285 -22.41 -23.49 -5.99
N PRO A 286 -21.67 -23.67 -7.11
CA PRO A 286 -20.91 -22.58 -7.73
C PRO A 286 -21.75 -21.39 -8.23
N GLY A 287 -23.08 -21.56 -8.35
CA GLY A 287 -24.01 -20.48 -8.72
C GLY A 287 -24.46 -19.61 -7.55
N HIS A 288 -24.00 -19.89 -6.33
CA HIS A 288 -24.33 -19.15 -5.11
C HIS A 288 -23.08 -18.84 -4.30
N SER A 289 -23.10 -17.75 -3.52
CA SER A 289 -22.04 -17.43 -2.56
C SER A 289 -22.58 -17.54 -1.14
N THR A 290 -21.98 -18.42 -0.34
CA THR A 290 -22.19 -18.51 1.11
C THR A 290 -21.10 -17.79 1.90
N MET A 291 -20.08 -17.27 1.21
CA MET A 291 -18.84 -16.71 1.77
C MET A 291 -18.10 -17.70 2.71
N ALA A 292 -18.31 -19.01 2.54
CA ALA A 292 -17.69 -20.03 3.39
C ALA A 292 -16.15 -20.01 3.32
N ASN A 293 -15.61 -19.71 2.13
CA ASN A 293 -14.16 -19.70 1.86
C ASN A 293 -13.53 -18.31 1.99
N VAL A 294 -14.27 -17.31 2.49
CA VAL A 294 -13.82 -15.89 2.48
C VAL A 294 -12.48 -15.68 3.19
N ASN A 295 -12.27 -16.35 4.33
CA ASN A 295 -11.03 -16.22 5.10
C ASN A 295 -9.83 -16.85 4.40
N GLU A 296 -10.06 -17.92 3.65
CA GLU A 296 -9.01 -18.62 2.93
C GLU A 296 -8.61 -17.86 1.68
N CYS A 297 -9.59 -17.38 0.90
CA CYS A 297 -9.29 -16.55 -0.27
C CYS A 297 -8.67 -15.21 0.13
N ALA A 298 -9.10 -14.59 1.24
CA ALA A 298 -8.41 -13.41 1.75
C ALA A 298 -6.95 -13.71 2.16
N ALA A 299 -6.69 -14.90 2.71
CA ALA A 299 -5.33 -15.30 3.06
C ALA A 299 -4.46 -15.58 1.81
N ASP A 300 -5.02 -16.21 0.78
CA ASP A 300 -4.32 -16.47 -0.49
C ASP A 300 -3.88 -15.18 -1.19
N TYR A 301 -4.65 -14.09 -1.03
CA TYR A 301 -4.35 -12.75 -1.58
C TYR A 301 -3.92 -11.73 -0.52
N ALA A 302 -3.34 -12.18 0.61
CA ALA A 302 -2.98 -11.30 1.72
C ALA A 302 -2.01 -10.18 1.29
N ASP A 303 -1.00 -10.51 0.48
CA ASP A 303 -0.02 -9.54 -0.02
C ASP A 303 -0.68 -8.49 -0.94
N ASP A 304 -1.60 -8.91 -1.80
CA ASP A 304 -2.33 -8.02 -2.71
C ASP A 304 -3.30 -7.09 -1.95
N ILE A 305 -4.02 -7.64 -0.96
CA ILE A 305 -4.90 -6.87 -0.06
C ILE A 305 -4.09 -5.82 0.71
N ASN A 306 -2.90 -6.19 1.17
CA ASN A 306 -1.96 -5.25 1.80
C ASN A 306 -1.49 -4.17 0.81
N CYS A 307 -1.14 -4.54 -0.43
CA CYS A 307 -0.73 -3.60 -1.47
C CYS A 307 -1.85 -2.61 -1.88
N PHE A 308 -3.10 -3.03 -1.79
CA PHE A 308 -4.26 -2.15 -1.95
C PHE A 308 -4.39 -1.12 -0.81
N GLY A 309 -3.73 -1.35 0.32
CA GLY A 309 -3.71 -0.47 1.49
C GLY A 309 -4.83 -0.78 2.48
N LEU A 310 -5.30 -2.03 2.53
CA LEU A 310 -6.43 -2.42 3.38
C LEU A 310 -6.03 -2.91 4.77
N CYS A 311 -4.74 -3.09 5.05
CA CYS A 311 -4.24 -3.47 6.36
C CYS A 311 -4.18 -2.28 7.34
N ASP A 312 -5.32 -1.59 7.51
CA ASP A 312 -5.50 -0.45 8.42
C ASP A 312 -6.72 -0.70 9.31
N LYS A 313 -6.47 -1.07 10.57
CA LYS A 313 -7.51 -1.42 11.54
C LYS A 313 -8.51 -0.30 11.77
N VAL A 314 -8.03 0.95 11.82
CA VAL A 314 -8.88 2.11 12.11
C VAL A 314 -9.86 2.32 10.97
N GLN A 315 -9.38 2.29 9.73
CA GLN A 315 -10.25 2.46 8.57
C GLN A 315 -11.18 1.25 8.35
N LEU A 316 -10.77 0.03 8.71
CA LEU A 316 -11.65 -1.15 8.73
C LEU A 316 -12.79 -1.00 9.76
N ASP A 317 -12.50 -0.48 10.96
CA ASP A 317 -13.53 -0.20 11.97
C ASP A 317 -14.50 0.89 11.51
N GLU A 318 -14.02 1.89 10.77
CA GLU A 318 -14.90 2.90 10.15
C GLU A 318 -15.89 2.30 9.16
N ILE A 319 -15.51 1.28 8.40
CA ILE A 319 -16.42 0.56 7.49
C ILE A 319 -17.56 -0.11 8.28
N LEU A 320 -17.24 -0.76 9.40
CA LEU A 320 -18.24 -1.42 10.26
C LEU A 320 -19.15 -0.39 10.96
N ASN A 321 -18.59 0.72 11.43
CA ASN A 321 -19.35 1.81 12.05
C ASN A 321 -20.32 2.44 11.04
N ASN A 322 -19.88 2.70 9.81
CA ASN A 322 -20.75 3.22 8.76
C ASN A 322 -21.90 2.27 8.41
N GLN A 323 -21.66 0.95 8.37
CA GLN A 323 -22.74 -0.03 8.23
C GLN A 323 -23.79 0.12 9.36
N ASN A 324 -23.34 0.25 10.60
CA ASN A 324 -24.22 0.34 11.76
C ASN A 324 -25.04 1.62 11.75
N ASP A 325 -24.44 2.75 11.37
CA ASP A 325 -25.14 4.02 11.19
C ASP A 325 -26.22 3.93 10.12
N VAL A 326 -25.93 3.27 8.98
CA VAL A 326 -26.93 3.04 7.92
C VAL A 326 -28.07 2.15 8.42
N LYS A 327 -27.76 1.06 9.13
CA LYS A 327 -28.79 0.17 9.71
C LYS A 327 -29.69 0.89 10.73
N LYS A 328 -29.14 1.84 11.49
CA LYS A 328 -29.88 2.64 12.47
C LYS A 328 -30.63 3.84 11.85
N GLY A 329 -30.47 4.07 10.55
CA GLY A 329 -31.05 5.23 9.87
C GLY A 329 -30.37 6.57 10.21
N ILE A 330 -29.17 6.54 10.82
CA ILE A 330 -28.37 7.72 11.17
C ILE A 330 -27.70 8.29 9.92
N LYS A 331 -27.29 7.41 9.00
CA LYS A 331 -26.72 7.78 7.70
C LYS A 331 -27.51 7.13 6.57
N HIS A 332 -27.56 7.78 5.42
CA HIS A 332 -28.04 7.16 4.19
C HIS A 332 -26.89 6.50 3.43
N SER A 333 -27.19 5.40 2.74
CA SER A 333 -26.23 4.82 1.80
C SER A 333 -25.87 5.86 0.74
N ARG A 334 -24.57 6.02 0.46
CA ARG A 334 -24.11 6.92 -0.61
C ARG A 334 -24.53 6.44 -1.99
N VAL A 335 -24.72 5.13 -2.15
CA VAL A 335 -25.19 4.51 -3.39
C VAL A 335 -26.46 3.71 -3.09
N SER A 336 -27.52 3.94 -3.87
CA SER A 336 -28.79 3.24 -3.68
C SER A 336 -28.62 1.74 -3.92
N GLY A 337 -29.13 0.91 -3.01
CA GLY A 337 -29.04 -0.55 -3.12
C GLY A 337 -27.73 -1.17 -2.63
N THR A 338 -26.79 -0.40 -2.05
CA THR A 338 -25.57 -0.96 -1.46
C THR A 338 -25.92 -1.95 -0.34
N ASN A 339 -25.46 -3.19 -0.49
CA ASN A 339 -25.62 -4.21 0.52
C ASN A 339 -24.42 -4.22 1.48
N TYR A 340 -24.62 -3.72 2.69
CA TYR A 340 -23.60 -3.75 3.74
C TYR A 340 -23.61 -5.05 4.57
N SER A 341 -24.47 -6.03 4.28
CA SER A 341 -24.64 -7.22 5.14
C SER A 341 -23.37 -8.07 5.30
N ASN A 342 -22.45 -7.95 4.34
CA ASN A 342 -21.25 -8.78 4.27
C ASN A 342 -20.03 -8.14 4.93
N ASN A 343 -20.08 -6.84 5.31
CA ASN A 343 -18.87 -6.15 5.78
C ASN A 343 -18.25 -6.83 7.00
N VAL A 344 -19.05 -7.34 7.93
CA VAL A 344 -18.52 -8.06 9.12
C VAL A 344 -17.65 -9.25 8.71
N LYS A 345 -18.06 -10.02 7.70
CA LYS A 345 -17.31 -11.18 7.21
C LYS A 345 -16.08 -10.75 6.41
N VAL A 346 -16.22 -9.75 5.54
CA VAL A 346 -15.12 -9.26 4.69
C VAL A 346 -14.05 -8.56 5.51
N VAL A 347 -14.43 -7.66 6.42
CA VAL A 347 -13.50 -6.99 7.34
C VAL A 347 -12.76 -8.03 8.18
N GLY A 348 -13.46 -8.99 8.79
CA GLY A 348 -12.80 -10.04 9.58
C GLY A 348 -11.82 -10.90 8.76
N ALA A 349 -12.13 -11.15 7.49
CA ALA A 349 -11.22 -11.86 6.58
C ALA A 349 -9.97 -11.03 6.24
N ILE A 350 -10.13 -9.73 5.98
CA ILE A 350 -9.01 -8.79 5.74
C ILE A 350 -8.14 -8.67 7.00
N GLU A 351 -8.74 -8.46 8.17
CA GLU A 351 -8.01 -8.38 9.44
C GLU A 351 -7.15 -9.63 9.67
N LYS A 352 -7.72 -10.80 9.43
CA LYS A 352 -7.00 -12.08 9.54
C LYS A 352 -5.86 -12.20 8.52
N ALA A 353 -6.09 -11.81 7.26
CA ALA A 353 -5.07 -11.83 6.21
C ALA A 353 -3.91 -10.86 6.53
N CYS A 354 -4.23 -9.69 7.07
CA CYS A 354 -3.30 -8.65 7.47
C CYS A 354 -2.64 -8.89 8.84
N ARG A 355 -3.10 -9.88 9.61
CA ARG A 355 -2.66 -10.18 10.99
C ARG A 355 -2.85 -8.99 11.95
N LEU A 356 -4.00 -8.31 11.84
CA LEU A 356 -4.39 -7.15 12.66
C LEU A 356 -5.06 -7.52 13.98
#